data_AF-A0A346NJR0-F1
#
_entry.id   AF-A0A346NJR0-F1
#
_cell.length_a   1.000
_cell.length_b   1.000
_cell.length_c   1.000
_cell.angle_alpha   90.00
_cell.angle_beta   90.00
_cell.angle_gamma   90.00
#
_symmetry.space_group_name_H-M   'P 1'
#
loop_
_entity.id
_entity.type
_entity.pdbx_description
1 polymer ?
#
loop_
_entity_poly.entity_id
_entity_poly.type
_entity_poly.pdbx_seq_one_letter_code
_entity_poly.pdbx_strand_id
1 'polypeptide(L)'
;MKIKVIREACCSQDDQAGPLSIEVDIPEKAMVWELAREIGEANFLQFTGTHRIIDVYCAGKHLFSIPAVGIEGGRVEYIVDRNDLASNYLRENKIQCIWTPGL
;
A
#
# COMPACT_ATOMS: atom_id res chain seq x y z
N MET A 1 -12.68 9.84 3.36
CA MET A 1 -11.45 10.58 3.73
C MET A 1 -10.40 10.26 2.69
N LYS A 2 -9.75 11.29 2.14
CA LYS A 2 -8.85 11.13 1.00
C LYS A 2 -7.42 10.94 1.46
N ILE A 3 -6.80 9.83 1.06
CA ILE A 3 -5.40 9.51 1.35
C ILE A 3 -4.62 9.51 0.04
N LYS A 4 -3.53 10.27 0.02
CA LYS A 4 -2.55 10.22 -1.05
C LYS A 4 -1.62 9.03 -0.84
N VAL A 5 -1.67 8.06 -1.73
CA VAL A 5 -0.78 6.90 -1.75
C VAL A 5 0.35 7.20 -2.71
N ILE A 6 1.59 7.08 -2.28
CA ILE A 6 2.78 7.32 -3.12
C ILE A 6 3.60 6.04 -3.13
N ARG A 7 4.11 5.63 -4.29
CA ARG A 7 5.05 4.51 -4.41
C ARG A 7 6.39 4.99 -4.93
N GLU A 8 7.45 4.24 -4.62
CA GLU A 8 8.76 4.45 -5.22
C GLU A 8 8.78 4.02 -6.70
N ALA A 9 9.72 4.58 -7.47
CA ALA A 9 10.02 4.19 -8.84
C ALA A 9 11.12 3.11 -8.82
N CYS A 10 10.93 1.98 -9.52
CA CYS A 10 11.82 0.82 -9.40
C CYS A 10 13.08 1.01 -10.25
N CYS A 11 12.90 1.69 -11.37
CA CYS A 11 13.90 2.04 -12.36
C CYS A 11 13.43 3.32 -13.07
N SER A 12 14.34 4.03 -13.73
CA SER A 12 14.02 5.20 -14.57
C SER A 12 13.06 4.88 -15.74
N GLN A 13 12.77 3.61 -16.01
CA GLN A 13 11.71 3.15 -16.92
C GLN A 13 10.31 3.08 -16.27
N ASP A 14 10.20 2.89 -14.95
CA ASP A 14 8.90 2.81 -14.25
C ASP A 14 8.26 4.18 -14.03
N ASP A 15 9.05 5.27 -14.05
CA ASP A 15 8.56 6.65 -14.17
C ASP A 15 7.67 6.84 -15.42
N GLN A 16 7.74 5.94 -16.41
CA GLN A 16 6.93 5.98 -17.63
C GLN A 16 5.72 5.01 -17.62
N ALA A 17 5.61 4.13 -16.62
CA ALA A 17 4.63 3.02 -16.63
C ALA A 17 3.31 3.32 -15.91
N GLY A 18 3.20 4.44 -15.20
CA GLY A 18 1.97 4.85 -14.52
C GLY A 18 2.20 5.95 -13.49
N PRO A 19 1.13 6.45 -12.86
CA PRO A 19 1.27 7.47 -11.82
C PRO A 19 2.11 6.93 -10.64
N LEU A 20 2.96 7.78 -10.09
CA LEU A 20 3.72 7.50 -8.84
C LEU A 20 2.88 7.77 -7.59
N SER A 21 1.68 8.33 -7.75
CA SER A 21 0.73 8.51 -6.67
C SER A 21 -0.70 8.39 -7.13
N ILE A 22 -1.55 7.82 -6.28
CA ILE A 22 -3.01 7.79 -6.43
C ILE A 22 -3.67 8.41 -5.20
N GLU A 23 -4.94 8.76 -5.34
CA GLU A 23 -5.80 9.11 -4.21
C GLU A 23 -6.78 7.97 -3.95
N VAL A 24 -6.88 7.56 -2.69
CA VAL A 24 -7.83 6.56 -2.22
C VAL A 24 -8.78 7.23 -1.24
N ASP A 25 -10.09 7.08 -1.45
CA ASP A 25 -11.10 7.56 -0.50
C ASP A 25 -11.60 6.40 0.36
N ILE A 26 -11.38 6.48 1.67
CA ILE A 26 -11.88 5.48 2.62
C ILE A 26 -12.79 6.14 3.66
N PRO A 27 -13.81 5.46 4.21
CA PRO A 27 -14.61 6.00 5.31
C PRO A 27 -13.74 6.47 6.50
N GLU A 28 -14.16 7.50 7.23
CA GLU A 28 -13.40 7.96 8.43
C GLU A 28 -13.26 6.88 9.52
N LYS A 29 -14.21 5.94 9.52
CA LYS A 29 -14.24 4.78 10.41
C LYS A 29 -13.67 3.52 9.77
N ALA A 30 -12.95 3.67 8.66
CA ALA A 30 -12.32 2.54 7.99
C ALA A 30 -11.21 1.95 8.85
N MET A 31 -11.13 0.62 8.86
CA MET A 31 -10.05 -0.12 9.48
C MET A 31 -8.78 -0.10 8.62
N VAL A 32 -7.64 -0.37 9.25
CA VAL A 32 -6.35 -0.44 8.54
C VAL A 32 -6.37 -1.46 7.39
N TRP A 33 -7.05 -2.60 7.57
CA TRP A 33 -7.18 -3.59 6.50
C TRP A 33 -8.04 -3.11 5.33
N GLU A 34 -9.04 -2.26 5.56
CA GLU A 34 -9.84 -1.67 4.47
C GLU A 34 -8.97 -0.75 3.61
N LEU A 35 -8.08 0.03 4.23
CA LEU A 35 -7.09 0.82 3.50
C LEU A 35 -6.14 -0.06 2.69
N ALA A 36 -5.60 -1.12 3.30
CA ALA A 36 -4.74 -2.06 2.59
C ALA A 36 -5.48 -2.70 1.39
N ARG A 37 -6.78 -2.97 1.57
CA ARG A 37 -7.66 -3.49 0.52
C ARG A 37 -7.81 -2.57 -0.66
N GLU A 38 -8.21 -1.33 -0.41
CA GLU A 38 -8.38 -0.34 -1.47
C GLU A 38 -7.08 -0.09 -2.25
N ILE A 39 -5.93 -0.06 -1.58
CA ILE A 39 -4.62 0.10 -2.25
C ILE A 39 -4.29 -1.12 -3.13
N GLY A 40 -4.53 -2.33 -2.62
CA GLY A 40 -4.29 -3.56 -3.36
C GLY A 40 -5.20 -3.72 -4.57
N GLU A 41 -6.49 -3.40 -4.42
CA GLU A 41 -7.49 -3.46 -5.50
C GLU A 41 -7.32 -2.34 -6.54
N ALA A 42 -6.63 -1.24 -6.21
CA ALA A 42 -6.36 -0.14 -7.14
C ALA A 42 -5.41 -0.50 -8.30
N ASN A 43 -4.81 -1.70 -8.31
CA ASN A 43 -3.82 -2.14 -9.31
C ASN A 43 -2.68 -1.11 -9.53
N PHE A 44 -2.36 -0.33 -8.49
CA PHE A 44 -1.37 0.73 -8.50
C PHE A 44 0.02 0.25 -8.09
N LEU A 45 0.06 -0.78 -7.23
CA LEU A 45 1.29 -1.35 -6.73
C LEU A 45 1.95 -2.24 -7.78
N GLN A 46 3.25 -2.05 -7.97
CA GLN A 46 4.06 -2.86 -8.88
C GLN A 46 4.95 -3.79 -8.06
N PHE A 47 4.78 -5.09 -8.26
CA PHE A 47 5.61 -6.14 -7.67
C PHE A 47 6.61 -6.65 -8.72
N THR A 48 7.81 -7.03 -8.28
CA THR A 48 8.83 -7.65 -9.14
C THR A 48 9.15 -9.06 -8.65
N GLY A 49 9.82 -9.85 -9.49
CA GLY A 49 10.19 -11.23 -9.13
C GLY A 49 11.00 -11.34 -7.83
N THR A 50 11.77 -10.30 -7.49
CA THR A 50 12.60 -10.20 -6.27
C THR A 50 11.95 -9.41 -5.15
N HIS A 51 11.02 -8.48 -5.45
CA HIS A 51 10.30 -7.68 -4.46
C HIS A 51 8.81 -8.02 -4.48
N ARG A 52 8.45 -8.99 -3.63
CA ARG A 52 7.08 -9.52 -3.50
C ARG A 52 6.33 -8.96 -2.31
N ILE A 53 6.93 -8.03 -1.56
CA ILE A 53 6.30 -7.37 -0.42
C ILE A 53 6.55 -5.87 -0.55
N ILE A 54 5.50 -5.10 -0.33
CA ILE A 54 5.54 -3.65 -0.26
C ILE A 54 5.14 -3.24 1.15
N ASP A 55 6.01 -2.51 1.83
CA ASP A 55 5.73 -1.93 3.12
C ASP A 55 5.07 -0.56 2.96
N VAL A 56 4.05 -0.32 3.77
CA VAL A 56 3.32 0.94 3.78
C VAL A 56 3.65 1.72 5.04
N TYR A 57 4.08 2.96 4.84
CA TYR A 57 4.47 3.89 5.91
C TYR A 57 3.57 5.13 5.91
N CYS A 58 3.29 5.68 7.09
CA CYS A 58 2.67 6.99 7.27
C CYS A 58 3.50 7.78 8.28
N ALA A 59 3.90 9.02 7.94
CA ALA A 59 4.78 9.84 8.76
C ALA A 59 6.03 9.07 9.28
N GLY A 60 6.63 8.23 8.44
CA GLY A 60 7.81 7.42 8.77
C GLY A 60 7.57 6.21 9.67
N LYS A 61 6.32 5.89 10.03
CA LYS A 61 5.97 4.69 10.81
C LYS A 61 5.38 3.62 9.91
N HIS A 62 5.84 2.39 10.07
CA HIS A 62 5.26 1.22 9.40
C HIS A 62 3.80 1.02 9.85
N LEU A 63 2.91 0.87 8.88
CA LEU A 63 1.48 0.65 9.08
C LEU A 63 1.12 -0.82 8.85
N PHE A 64 1.47 -1.36 7.70
CA PHE A 64 1.21 -2.73 7.27
C PHE A 64 2.04 -3.07 6.04
N SER A 65 2.04 -4.35 5.65
CA SER A 65 2.70 -4.83 4.43
C SER A 65 1.69 -5.47 3.48
N ILE A 66 1.84 -5.20 2.19
CA ILE A 66 1.03 -5.78 1.11
C ILE A 66 1.90 -6.78 0.35
N PRO A 67 1.62 -8.09 0.40
CA PRO A 67 2.30 -9.06 -0.42
C PRO A 67 1.77 -9.08 -1.86
N ALA A 68 2.62 -9.53 -2.80
CA ALA A 68 2.25 -9.79 -4.18
C ALA A 68 1.19 -10.91 -4.20
N VAL A 69 0.03 -10.62 -4.76
CA VAL A 69 -1.07 -11.58 -4.83
C VAL A 69 -0.80 -12.58 -5.96
N GLY A 70 -0.66 -13.86 -5.61
CA GLY A 70 -0.65 -14.95 -6.59
C GLY A 70 -2.01 -15.04 -7.27
N ILE A 71 -2.02 -15.10 -8.59
CA ILE A 71 -3.21 -15.01 -9.44
C ILE A 71 -4.20 -16.17 -9.13
N GLU A 72 -5.49 -15.85 -9.28
CA GLU A 72 -6.72 -16.69 -9.21
C GLU A 72 -7.42 -16.79 -7.85
N GLY A 73 -8.38 -15.89 -7.61
CA GLY A 73 -9.42 -16.04 -6.59
C GLY A 73 -8.97 -16.01 -5.14
N GLY A 74 -7.67 -15.85 -4.90
CA GLY A 74 -7.07 -15.74 -3.57
C GLY A 74 -7.40 -14.42 -2.92
N ARG A 75 -8.04 -14.47 -1.74
CA ARG A 75 -8.12 -13.31 -0.84
C ARG A 75 -6.72 -12.71 -0.71
N VAL A 76 -6.62 -11.42 -0.92
CA VAL A 76 -5.39 -10.71 -0.59
C VAL A 76 -5.20 -10.84 0.93
N GLU A 77 -4.22 -11.64 1.34
CA GLU A 77 -3.84 -11.76 2.74
C GLU A 77 -2.92 -10.58 3.07
N TYR A 78 -3.53 -9.51 3.58
CA TYR A 78 -2.77 -8.39 4.09
C TYR A 78 -2.15 -8.79 5.44
N ILE A 79 -0.83 -8.63 5.59
CA ILE A 79 -0.20 -8.74 6.90
C ILE A 79 -0.46 -7.42 7.61
N VAL A 80 -1.63 -7.36 8.25
CA VAL A 80 -2.07 -6.22 9.05
C VAL A 80 -2.04 -6.67 10.49
N ASP A 81 -0.95 -6.36 11.20
CA ASP A 81 -0.82 -6.58 12.65
C ASP A 81 -1.83 -5.76 13.49
N ARG A 82 -2.70 -4.97 12.85
CA ARG A 82 -3.54 -3.94 13.48
C ARG A 82 -4.97 -3.96 12.98
N ASN A 83 -5.89 -4.45 13.79
CA ASN A 83 -7.33 -4.47 13.46
C ASN A 83 -8.08 -3.21 13.94
N ASP A 84 -7.36 -2.09 14.01
CA ASP A 84 -7.85 -0.81 14.52
C ASP A 84 -8.24 0.14 13.37
N LEU A 85 -8.83 1.29 13.73
CA LEU A 85 -9.15 2.35 12.77
C LEU A 85 -7.88 2.90 12.10
N ALA A 86 -7.93 3.09 10.78
CA ALA A 86 -6.83 3.67 10.02
C ALA A 86 -6.49 5.08 10.51
N SER A 87 -7.49 5.85 10.93
CA SER A 87 -7.35 7.19 11.50
C SER A 87 -6.48 7.26 12.76
N ASN A 88 -6.30 6.15 13.49
CA ASN A 88 -5.40 6.10 14.65
C ASN A 88 -3.92 6.24 14.25
N TYR A 89 -3.58 5.90 13.00
CA TYR A 89 -2.20 5.84 12.51
C TYR A 89 -1.89 6.84 11.41
N LEU A 90 -2.92 7.32 10.70
CA LEU A 90 -2.81 8.32 9.65
C LEU A 90 -2.63 9.71 10.25
N ARG A 91 -1.40 10.01 10.68
CA ARG A 91 -0.99 11.34 11.16
C ARG A 91 -1.03 12.41 10.07
N GLU A 92 -0.99 11.97 8.82
CA GLU A 92 -1.18 12.78 7.62
C GLU A 92 -2.03 11.97 6.62
N ASN A 93 -2.71 12.68 5.72
CA ASN A 93 -3.48 12.08 4.63
C ASN A 93 -2.57 11.58 3.49
N LYS A 94 -1.42 11.01 3.85
CA LYS A 94 -0.39 10.57 2.92
C LYS A 94 0.30 9.33 3.46
N ILE A 95 0.51 8.37 2.57
CA ILE A 95 1.24 7.14 2.84
C ILE A 95 2.27 6.87 1.75
N GLN A 96 3.32 6.15 2.12
CA GLN A 96 4.44 5.79 1.26
C GLN A 96 4.54 4.27 1.17
N CYS A 97 4.50 3.76 -0.05
CA CYS A 97 4.67 2.36 -0.41
C CYS A 97 6.12 2.18 -0.87
N ILE A 98 6.87 1.40 -0.10
CA ILE A 98 8.30 1.17 -0.25
C ILE A 98 8.49 -0.33 -0.50
N TRP A 99 9.34 -0.70 -1.46
CA TRP A 99 9.69 -2.11 -1.59
C TRP A 99 10.52 -2.54 -0.40
N THR A 100 10.13 -3.63 0.25
CA THR A 100 11.02 -4.25 1.23
C THR A 100 12.20 -4.84 0.45
N PRO A 101 13.45 -4.37 0.63
CA PRO A 101 14.58 -4.98 -0.02
C PRO A 101 14.61 -6.44 0.42
N GLY A 102 14.57 -7.36 -0.54
CA GLY A 102 14.54 -8.79 -0.26
C GLY A 102 15.69 -9.17 0.67
N LEU A 103 15.36 -9.93 1.72
CA LEU A 103 16.32 -10.70 2.50
C LEU A 103 17.10 -11.66 1.60
#